data_AF-A0A7Y1W3I0-F1
#
_entry.id   AF-A0A7Y1W3I0-F1
#
_cell.length_a   1.000
_cell.length_b   1.000
_cell.length_c   1.000
_cell.angle_alpha   90.00
_cell.angle_beta   90.00
_cell.angle_gamma   90.00
#
_symmetry.space_group_name_H-M   'P 1'
#
loop_
_entity.id
_entity.type
_entity.pdbx_description
1 polymer ?
#
loop_
_entity_poly.entity_id
_entity_poly.type
_entity_poly.pdbx_seq_one_letter_code
_entity_poly.pdbx_strand_id
1 'polypeptide(L)'
;MAAFAMLFGASAIAELPGEGPRLGAERISQSEIESGQLTLRDIRLAGLKVFSTPFNKQDGFGDGPMNVLDPTSPGGRPTLQNNGTFLRVNGLDGQSCLECHSIVSNATVPATMGIGGVGGSVANAIFKPTFLDVGDVLEAGSASMDGRFINPPFLFGSGGIELLGREMTAELALLRETARANPGVWVPLNTKGVEFGELRYDGGAFDTSRLEGIDADLVVKPFGRKGEFATMRGFDETAMPFHFGMQPVEVFGEGVDADGDGVVNELTIGEMSALVVFNTTLPRPVAEPPGREAREGFELFQAIGCANCHKPSLQTSGRVLNYQFPESIEDPASNVYLSVDLSRAPAGFARSRSGGLDIPLFADLKRHDMGPELQESFGHELDHMFTTARLWGVADTAPYMHDGRALTLGEAILMHAGDAQAARDNFAGLLESERAMVLEFLLTLRTPRNPASDLAGASRRR
;
A
#
# COMPACT_ATOMS: atom_id res chain seq x y z
N MET A 1 -32.32 -40.22 10.02
CA MET A 1 -33.29 -39.23 9.49
C MET A 1 -33.67 -38.28 10.62
N ALA A 2 -33.09 -37.09 10.62
CA ALA A 2 -33.63 -35.93 11.31
C ALA A 2 -33.03 -34.70 10.59
N ALA A 3 -33.82 -34.10 9.72
CA ALA A 3 -33.49 -32.88 9.02
C ALA A 3 -33.51 -31.72 10.01
N PHE A 4 -32.42 -30.97 10.11
CA PHE A 4 -32.37 -29.70 10.82
C PHE A 4 -32.37 -28.59 9.78
N ALA A 5 -33.51 -27.93 9.62
CA ALA A 5 -33.61 -26.69 8.86
C ALA A 5 -32.77 -25.61 9.57
N MET A 6 -31.75 -25.10 8.90
CA MET A 6 -30.99 -23.94 9.33
C MET A 6 -31.74 -22.68 8.92
N LEU A 7 -32.19 -21.90 9.91
CA LEU A 7 -32.57 -20.50 9.73
C LEU A 7 -31.29 -19.67 9.91
N PHE A 8 -30.83 -19.05 8.83
CA PHE A 8 -29.66 -18.18 8.81
C PHE A 8 -30.02 -16.77 9.30
N GLY A 9 -29.23 -16.25 10.23
CA GLY A 9 -29.18 -14.82 10.56
C GLY A 9 -28.05 -14.15 9.77
N ALA A 10 -28.28 -12.88 9.38
CA ALA A 10 -27.47 -12.09 8.45
C ALA A 10 -25.96 -12.29 8.62
N SER A 11 -25.33 -12.81 7.56
CA SER A 11 -23.90 -13.13 7.51
C SER A 11 -23.18 -12.10 6.64
N ALA A 12 -22.06 -11.57 7.13
CA ALA A 12 -21.13 -10.70 6.39
C ALA A 12 -20.31 -11.46 5.31
N ILE A 13 -20.90 -12.52 4.75
CA ILE A 13 -20.33 -13.32 3.67
C ILE A 13 -21.22 -13.04 2.47
N ALA A 14 -20.64 -12.51 1.38
CA ALA A 14 -21.38 -12.39 0.13
C ALA A 14 -21.85 -13.80 -0.29
N GLU A 15 -23.16 -14.01 -0.46
CA GLU A 15 -23.70 -15.26 -0.99
C GLU A 15 -23.27 -15.41 -2.46
N LEU A 16 -22.33 -16.31 -2.75
CA LEU A 16 -21.88 -16.54 -4.13
C LEU A 16 -22.15 -18.01 -4.49
N PRO A 17 -23.19 -18.31 -5.31
CA PRO A 17 -23.51 -17.67 -6.59
C PRO A 17 -24.94 -17.08 -6.68
N GLY A 18 -25.06 -15.86 -7.19
CA GLY A 18 -26.35 -15.21 -7.47
C GLY A 18 -26.34 -14.45 -8.79
N GLU A 19 -27.53 -14.18 -9.34
CA GLU A 19 -27.77 -13.37 -10.54
C GLU A 19 -27.87 -11.86 -10.21
N GLY A 20 -27.20 -11.38 -9.15
CA GLY A 20 -27.27 -10.01 -8.62
C GLY A 20 -25.89 -9.32 -8.47
N PRO A 21 -25.83 -8.02 -8.09
CA PRO A 21 -24.61 -7.38 -7.59
C PRO A 21 -24.03 -8.13 -6.39
N ARG A 22 -22.71 -8.34 -6.35
CA ARG A 22 -22.00 -9.13 -5.34
C ARG A 22 -21.85 -8.40 -4.01
N LEU A 23 -21.80 -7.08 -4.03
CA LEU A 23 -21.90 -6.29 -2.79
C LEU A 23 -23.31 -6.37 -2.16
N GLY A 24 -24.32 -6.84 -2.91
CA GLY A 24 -25.69 -7.00 -2.43
C GLY A 24 -26.43 -5.67 -2.26
N ALA A 25 -27.71 -5.77 -1.87
CA ALA A 25 -28.59 -4.60 -1.74
C ALA A 25 -28.35 -3.79 -0.45
N GLU A 26 -27.91 -4.46 0.63
CA GLU A 26 -27.58 -3.80 1.89
C GLU A 26 -26.13 -3.29 1.84
N ARG A 27 -26.00 -2.00 1.54
CA ARG A 27 -24.73 -1.29 1.38
C ARG A 27 -24.52 -0.33 2.54
N ILE A 28 -23.32 -0.33 3.09
CA ILE A 28 -22.95 0.58 4.18
C ILE A 28 -22.93 2.02 3.68
N SER A 29 -23.54 2.93 4.43
CA SER A 29 -23.54 4.37 4.16
C SER A 29 -22.55 5.10 5.07
N GLN A 30 -22.07 6.25 4.59
CA GLN A 30 -21.20 7.13 5.37
C GLN A 30 -21.90 7.63 6.65
N SER A 31 -23.21 7.92 6.57
CA SER A 31 -24.01 8.39 7.71
C SER A 31 -24.14 7.35 8.85
N GLU A 32 -24.17 6.06 8.53
CA GLU A 32 -24.20 4.99 9.56
C GLU A 32 -22.88 4.95 10.35
N ILE A 33 -21.75 5.22 9.68
CA ILE A 33 -20.44 5.32 10.32
C ILE A 33 -20.40 6.58 11.21
N GLU A 34 -20.73 7.74 10.66
CA GLU A 34 -20.64 9.04 11.35
C GLU A 34 -21.56 9.15 12.58
N SER A 35 -22.74 8.55 12.51
CA SER A 35 -23.69 8.54 13.62
C SER A 35 -23.28 7.60 14.77
N GLY A 36 -22.21 6.81 14.59
CA GLY A 36 -21.75 5.83 15.57
C GLY A 36 -22.67 4.62 15.72
N GLN A 37 -23.55 4.36 14.74
CA GLN A 37 -24.43 3.19 14.74
C GLN A 37 -23.65 1.89 14.59
N LEU A 38 -22.50 1.94 13.91
CA LEU A 38 -21.65 0.78 13.63
C LEU A 38 -20.46 0.70 14.59
N THR A 39 -20.17 -0.49 15.09
CA THR A 39 -18.93 -0.71 15.83
C THR A 39 -17.73 -0.77 14.88
N LEU A 40 -16.51 -0.57 15.39
CA LEU A 40 -15.29 -0.76 14.59
C LEU A 40 -15.25 -2.14 13.92
N ARG A 41 -15.80 -3.18 14.58
CA ARG A 41 -15.87 -4.52 14.00
C ARG A 41 -16.82 -4.57 12.81
N ASP A 42 -17.98 -3.91 12.89
CA ASP A 42 -18.98 -3.88 11.81
C ASP A 42 -18.42 -3.13 10.58
N ILE A 43 -17.76 -1.99 10.81
CA ILE A 43 -17.08 -1.22 9.76
C ILE A 43 -15.99 -2.08 9.09
N ARG A 44 -15.16 -2.78 9.88
CA ARG A 44 -14.12 -3.65 9.33
C ARG A 44 -14.67 -4.87 8.59
N LEU A 45 -15.83 -5.39 8.99
CA LEU A 45 -16.51 -6.45 8.24
C LEU A 45 -17.01 -5.94 6.88
N ALA A 46 -17.56 -4.73 6.83
CA ALA A 46 -17.95 -4.09 5.58
C ALA A 46 -16.73 -3.84 4.67
N GLY A 47 -15.62 -3.35 5.23
CA GLY A 47 -14.37 -3.18 4.48
C GLY A 47 -13.79 -4.50 3.98
N LEU A 48 -13.82 -5.56 4.79
CA LEU A 48 -13.43 -6.91 4.36
C LEU A 48 -14.33 -7.40 3.22
N LYS A 49 -15.63 -7.12 3.28
CA LYS A 49 -16.58 -7.47 2.22
C LYS A 49 -16.16 -6.79 0.91
N VAL A 50 -15.89 -5.49 0.90
CA VAL A 50 -15.38 -4.78 -0.29
C VAL A 50 -14.06 -5.40 -0.77
N PHE A 51 -13.10 -5.60 0.14
CA PHE A 51 -11.77 -6.13 -0.17
C PHE A 51 -11.79 -7.52 -0.83
N SER A 52 -12.70 -8.38 -0.40
CA SER A 52 -12.74 -9.81 -0.78
C SER A 52 -13.84 -10.17 -1.77
N THR A 53 -14.73 -9.24 -2.10
CA THR A 53 -15.83 -9.50 -3.03
C THR A 53 -15.27 -9.56 -4.45
N PRO A 54 -15.42 -10.69 -5.16
CA PRO A 54 -15.12 -10.75 -6.57
C PRO A 54 -16.24 -10.05 -7.35
N PHE A 55 -16.01 -8.79 -7.74
CA PHE A 55 -16.99 -8.00 -8.48
C PHE A 55 -17.44 -8.71 -9.77
N ASN A 56 -18.69 -8.51 -10.15
CA ASN A 56 -19.26 -9.00 -11.40
C ASN A 56 -19.84 -7.84 -12.23
N LYS A 57 -20.34 -8.15 -13.43
CA LYS A 57 -20.91 -7.16 -14.37
C LYS A 57 -22.09 -6.33 -13.82
N GLN A 58 -22.66 -6.71 -12.69
CA GLN A 58 -23.77 -6.02 -12.06
C GLN A 58 -23.31 -5.09 -10.93
N ASP A 59 -22.10 -5.29 -10.41
CA ASP A 59 -21.41 -4.32 -9.58
C ASP A 59 -20.78 -3.21 -10.46
N GLY A 60 -20.35 -3.60 -11.66
CA GLY A 60 -19.78 -2.78 -12.72
C GLY A 60 -19.12 -3.66 -13.79
N PHE A 61 -19.08 -3.20 -15.03
CA PHE A 61 -18.45 -3.86 -16.17
C PHE A 61 -16.99 -3.43 -16.37
N GLY A 62 -16.30 -3.05 -15.29
CA GLY A 62 -14.89 -2.67 -15.31
C GLY A 62 -14.69 -1.38 -16.08
N ASP A 63 -13.59 -1.26 -16.83
CA ASP A 63 -13.26 -0.04 -17.59
C ASP A 63 -14.19 0.33 -18.77
N GLY A 64 -15.40 -0.23 -18.86
CA GLY A 64 -16.32 0.02 -19.98
C GLY A 64 -15.70 -0.24 -21.37
N PRO A 65 -16.32 0.27 -22.45
CA PRO A 65 -15.80 0.11 -23.81
C PRO A 65 -14.48 0.86 -24.04
N MET A 66 -13.48 0.20 -24.62
CA MET A 66 -12.19 0.82 -24.96
C MET A 66 -12.35 2.09 -25.81
N ASN A 67 -11.59 3.14 -25.45
CA ASN A 67 -11.46 4.36 -26.21
C ASN A 67 -10.08 4.42 -26.89
N VAL A 68 -10.05 4.20 -28.21
CA VAL A 68 -8.81 4.23 -28.99
C VAL A 68 -8.11 5.59 -29.01
N LEU A 69 -8.82 6.68 -28.70
CA LEU A 69 -8.25 8.03 -28.62
C LEU A 69 -7.66 8.35 -27.24
N ASP A 70 -8.03 7.58 -26.22
CA ASP A 70 -7.47 7.67 -24.88
C ASP A 70 -7.38 6.28 -24.25
N PRO A 71 -6.39 5.46 -24.68
CA PRO A 71 -6.26 4.08 -24.24
C PRO A 71 -5.66 3.94 -22.84
N THR A 72 -5.47 5.04 -22.11
CA THR A 72 -4.75 5.05 -20.82
C THR A 72 -5.60 5.51 -19.65
N SER A 73 -6.62 6.34 -19.89
CA SER A 73 -7.54 6.77 -18.83
C SER A 73 -8.53 5.66 -18.46
N PRO A 74 -8.94 5.58 -17.18
CA PRO A 74 -10.07 4.73 -16.78
C PRO A 74 -11.29 4.99 -17.67
N GLY A 75 -12.02 3.93 -18.02
CA GLY A 75 -13.11 4.03 -19.00
C GLY A 75 -12.68 3.98 -20.48
N GLY A 76 -11.36 3.99 -20.76
CA GLY A 76 -10.83 3.99 -22.13
C GLY A 76 -9.77 2.92 -22.40
N ARG A 77 -9.28 2.24 -21.34
CA ARG A 77 -8.17 1.29 -21.42
C ARG A 77 -8.51 0.01 -22.19
N PRO A 78 -7.52 -0.63 -22.82
CA PRO A 78 -7.71 -1.92 -23.46
C PRO A 78 -7.99 -3.00 -22.40
N THR A 79 -9.19 -3.57 -22.46
CA THR A 79 -9.61 -4.72 -21.65
C THR A 79 -9.87 -5.93 -22.53
N LEU A 80 -9.88 -7.13 -21.93
CA LEU A 80 -10.23 -8.36 -22.65
C LEU A 80 -11.75 -8.59 -22.77
N GLN A 81 -12.55 -7.52 -22.62
CA GLN A 81 -14.02 -7.57 -22.64
C GLN A 81 -14.60 -8.07 -23.97
N ASN A 82 -13.88 -7.93 -25.09
CA ASN A 82 -14.31 -8.38 -26.42
C ASN A 82 -14.43 -9.91 -26.59
N ASN A 83 -14.06 -10.71 -25.58
CA ASN A 83 -14.30 -12.16 -25.56
C ASN A 83 -15.72 -12.55 -25.08
N GLY A 84 -16.64 -11.59 -24.96
CA GLY A 84 -18.02 -11.81 -24.52
C GLY A 84 -18.19 -12.07 -23.01
N THR A 85 -17.08 -12.23 -22.30
CA THR A 85 -17.02 -12.35 -20.84
C THR A 85 -16.08 -11.30 -20.26
N PHE A 86 -16.24 -11.03 -18.98
CA PHE A 86 -15.24 -10.29 -18.23
C PHE A 86 -14.04 -11.22 -18.04
N LEU A 87 -12.93 -10.98 -18.76
CA LEU A 87 -11.71 -11.79 -18.68
C LEU A 87 -10.66 -11.01 -17.90
N ARG A 88 -10.55 -11.33 -16.61
CA ARG A 88 -9.72 -10.64 -15.61
C ARG A 88 -8.29 -11.11 -15.69
N VAL A 89 -7.37 -10.29 -16.23
CA VAL A 89 -5.94 -10.66 -16.38
C VAL A 89 -5.09 -9.52 -15.84
N ASN A 90 -4.63 -9.70 -14.60
CA ASN A 90 -3.58 -8.95 -13.91
C ASN A 90 -3.69 -7.41 -13.97
N GLY A 91 -3.87 -6.79 -12.80
CA GLY A 91 -3.85 -5.34 -12.70
C GLY A 91 -5.14 -4.75 -13.22
N LEU A 92 -5.29 -4.56 -14.53
CA LEU A 92 -6.53 -4.12 -15.18
C LEU A 92 -7.54 -5.27 -15.11
N ASP A 93 -8.74 -5.01 -14.64
CA ASP A 93 -9.78 -6.03 -14.46
C ASP A 93 -9.39 -7.12 -13.45
N GLY A 94 -8.92 -6.86 -12.23
CA GLY A 94 -8.88 -7.87 -11.14
C GLY A 94 -10.26 -8.08 -10.50
N GLN A 95 -10.62 -9.22 -9.87
CA GLN A 95 -11.95 -9.41 -9.26
C GLN A 95 -12.07 -8.79 -7.88
N SER A 96 -10.99 -8.82 -7.12
CA SER A 96 -10.95 -8.35 -5.75
C SER A 96 -9.50 -8.06 -5.34
N CYS A 97 -9.31 -7.26 -4.29
CA CYS A 97 -7.99 -7.07 -3.70
C CYS A 97 -7.38 -8.40 -3.26
N LEU A 98 -8.21 -9.36 -2.82
CA LEU A 98 -7.76 -10.65 -2.32
C LEU A 98 -7.03 -11.49 -3.37
N GLU A 99 -7.31 -11.35 -4.67
CA GLU A 99 -6.59 -12.11 -5.70
C GLU A 99 -5.09 -11.81 -5.71
N CYS A 100 -4.73 -10.53 -5.50
CA CYS A 100 -3.35 -10.07 -5.44
C CYS A 100 -2.75 -10.09 -4.03
N HIS A 101 -3.59 -9.96 -2.99
CA HIS A 101 -3.16 -9.88 -1.60
C HIS A 101 -3.50 -11.16 -0.80
N SER A 102 -3.27 -12.32 -1.42
CA SER A 102 -3.71 -13.64 -0.92
C SER A 102 -2.63 -14.44 -0.19
N ILE A 103 -1.35 -14.05 -0.24
CA ILE A 103 -0.23 -14.82 0.33
C ILE A 103 0.30 -14.09 1.55
N VAL A 104 -0.01 -14.63 2.74
CA VAL A 104 0.49 -14.06 4.01
C VAL A 104 1.96 -14.42 4.20
N SER A 105 2.36 -15.65 3.89
CA SER A 105 3.75 -16.05 3.95
C SER A 105 4.10 -17.09 2.89
N ASN A 106 5.24 -16.86 2.23
CA ASN A 106 5.84 -17.81 1.30
C ASN A 106 7.02 -18.59 1.92
N ALA A 107 7.19 -18.54 3.25
CA ALA A 107 8.29 -19.20 3.95
C ALA A 107 8.20 -20.74 3.93
N THR A 108 7.06 -21.30 3.53
CA THR A 108 6.83 -22.74 3.40
C THR A 108 6.25 -23.09 2.04
N VAL A 109 6.39 -24.36 1.64
CA VAL A 109 5.67 -24.94 0.49
C VAL A 109 4.71 -26.01 1.01
N PRO A 110 3.38 -25.84 0.83
CA PRO A 110 2.71 -24.71 0.18
C PRO A 110 2.81 -23.40 0.99
N ALA A 111 2.64 -22.28 0.29
CA ALA A 111 2.57 -20.96 0.91
C ALA A 111 1.35 -20.87 1.85
N THR A 112 1.44 -20.01 2.87
CA THR A 112 0.33 -19.70 3.76
C THR A 112 -0.56 -18.64 3.12
N MET A 113 -1.77 -19.04 2.73
CA MET A 113 -2.78 -18.16 2.16
C MET A 113 -3.53 -17.40 3.26
N GLY A 114 -4.00 -16.19 2.96
CA GLY A 114 -4.80 -15.36 3.86
C GLY A 114 -5.12 -13.99 3.26
N ILE A 115 -5.49 -13.03 4.10
CA ILE A 115 -5.98 -11.72 3.64
C ILE A 115 -4.96 -10.63 3.97
N GLY A 116 -4.66 -9.77 2.99
CA GLY A 116 -3.84 -8.58 3.16
C GLY A 116 -2.33 -8.81 2.95
N GLY A 117 -1.97 -9.99 2.43
CA GLY A 117 -0.59 -10.38 2.15
C GLY A 117 -0.06 -9.85 0.82
N VAL A 118 0.95 -10.52 0.29
CA VAL A 118 1.49 -10.28 -1.07
C VAL A 118 0.85 -11.22 -2.09
N GLY A 119 1.31 -11.12 -3.33
CA GLY A 119 0.98 -12.01 -4.44
C GLY A 119 2.26 -12.53 -5.10
N GLY A 120 2.13 -13.64 -5.85
CA GLY A 120 3.22 -14.14 -6.70
C GLY A 120 3.36 -13.30 -7.98
N SER A 121 4.33 -13.63 -8.84
CA SER A 121 4.59 -12.87 -10.08
C SER A 121 3.37 -12.77 -11.02
N VAL A 122 2.50 -13.78 -11.02
CA VAL A 122 1.25 -13.75 -11.80
C VAL A 122 0.22 -12.76 -11.25
N ALA A 123 0.37 -12.27 -10.03
CA ALA A 123 -0.49 -11.27 -9.42
C ALA A 123 0.04 -9.84 -9.58
N ASN A 124 1.16 -9.66 -10.28
CA ASN A 124 1.72 -8.34 -10.52
C ASN A 124 0.80 -7.53 -11.44
N ALA A 125 0.58 -6.27 -11.08
CA ALA A 125 -0.18 -5.35 -11.91
C ALA A 125 0.72 -4.75 -13.00
N ILE A 126 0.16 -4.59 -14.20
CA ILE A 126 0.79 -3.86 -15.29
C ILE A 126 0.14 -2.46 -15.34
N PHE A 127 0.94 -1.42 -15.15
CA PHE A 127 0.47 -0.02 -15.10
C PHE A 127 0.90 0.76 -16.34
N LYS A 128 -0.11 1.31 -17.01
CA LYS A 128 -0.02 2.13 -18.22
C LYS A 128 0.90 1.56 -19.33
N PRO A 129 0.75 0.29 -19.74
CA PRO A 129 1.42 -0.17 -20.95
C PRO A 129 0.74 0.48 -22.16
N THR A 130 1.52 0.95 -23.12
CA THR A 130 1.03 1.24 -24.48
C THR A 130 1.54 0.22 -25.51
N PHE A 131 2.46 -0.64 -25.10
CA PHE A 131 3.15 -1.62 -25.93
C PHE A 131 3.52 -2.88 -25.11
N LEU A 132 3.24 -4.06 -25.68
CA LEU A 132 3.58 -5.38 -25.13
C LEU A 132 4.12 -6.25 -26.28
N ASP A 133 5.44 -6.49 -26.30
CA ASP A 133 6.10 -7.34 -27.27
C ASP A 133 6.32 -8.75 -26.74
N VAL A 134 5.25 -9.54 -26.66
CA VAL A 134 5.35 -10.95 -26.21
C VAL A 134 6.03 -11.83 -27.26
N GLY A 135 5.93 -11.46 -28.54
CA GLY A 135 6.46 -12.24 -29.66
C GLY A 135 7.94 -12.00 -29.96
N ASP A 136 8.59 -11.10 -29.22
CA ASP A 136 9.93 -10.59 -29.55
C ASP A 136 10.01 -10.10 -31.01
N VAL A 137 8.97 -9.39 -31.44
CA VAL A 137 8.85 -8.80 -32.79
C VAL A 137 9.91 -7.73 -33.01
N LEU A 138 10.40 -7.12 -31.92
CA LEU A 138 11.54 -6.20 -31.95
C LEU A 138 12.90 -6.92 -32.07
N GLU A 139 12.93 -8.25 -32.04
CA GLU A 139 14.15 -9.08 -32.08
C GLU A 139 15.18 -8.67 -31.01
N ALA A 140 14.70 -8.23 -29.85
CA ALA A 140 15.52 -7.85 -28.71
C ALA A 140 16.04 -9.07 -27.92
N GLY A 141 15.57 -10.28 -28.25
CA GLY A 141 15.93 -11.52 -27.58
C GLY A 141 15.17 -11.77 -26.28
N SER A 142 14.16 -10.94 -25.98
CA SER A 142 13.30 -11.07 -24.81
C SER A 142 11.95 -10.38 -25.04
N ALA A 143 10.88 -10.93 -24.46
CA ALA A 143 9.62 -10.22 -24.39
C ALA A 143 9.76 -8.91 -23.59
N SER A 144 9.14 -7.84 -24.06
CA SER A 144 9.26 -6.52 -23.44
C SER A 144 7.91 -5.80 -23.35
N MET A 145 7.85 -4.78 -22.50
CA MET A 145 6.71 -3.86 -22.41
C MET A 145 7.20 -2.50 -21.95
N ASP A 146 6.46 -1.46 -22.32
CA ASP A 146 6.58 -0.15 -21.68
C ASP A 146 5.71 -0.09 -20.42
N GLY A 147 5.91 0.95 -19.63
CA GLY A 147 5.19 1.17 -18.38
C GLY A 147 5.82 0.45 -17.20
N ARG A 148 4.98 0.02 -16.24
CA ARG A 148 5.44 -0.54 -14.95
C ARG A 148 4.87 -1.93 -14.70
N PHE A 149 5.71 -2.84 -14.25
CA PHE A 149 5.30 -4.13 -13.69
C PHE A 149 5.44 -4.07 -12.17
N ILE A 150 4.36 -4.33 -11.42
CA ILE A 150 4.26 -3.99 -10.00
C ILE A 150 3.84 -5.20 -9.19
N ASN A 151 4.71 -5.71 -8.32
CA ASN A 151 4.27 -6.70 -7.33
C ASN A 151 3.44 -6.04 -6.23
N PRO A 152 2.33 -6.65 -5.78
CA PRO A 152 1.50 -6.11 -4.71
C PRO A 152 2.22 -6.21 -3.36
N PRO A 153 2.45 -5.11 -2.64
CA PRO A 153 2.99 -5.16 -1.28
C PRO A 153 1.93 -5.67 -0.29
N PHE A 154 2.33 -6.22 0.86
CA PHE A 154 1.37 -6.51 1.92
C PHE A 154 0.82 -5.21 2.56
N LEU A 155 -0.33 -5.33 3.23
CA LEU A 155 -1.10 -4.21 3.80
C LEU A 155 -0.95 -4.06 5.34
N PHE A 156 -0.37 -5.07 6.00
CA PHE A 156 -0.16 -5.15 7.44
C PHE A 156 0.50 -3.90 8.05
N GLY A 157 -0.08 -3.38 9.14
CA GLY A 157 0.45 -2.23 9.88
C GLY A 157 0.30 -0.88 9.17
N SER A 158 -0.43 -0.80 8.06
CA SER A 158 -0.56 0.43 7.27
C SER A 158 -1.14 1.62 8.05
N GLY A 159 -1.98 1.44 9.06
CA GLY A 159 -2.46 2.56 9.88
C GLY A 159 -1.36 3.26 10.68
N GLY A 160 -0.36 2.52 11.15
CA GLY A 160 0.81 3.11 11.82
C GLY A 160 1.68 3.90 10.84
N ILE A 161 1.77 3.42 9.60
CA ILE A 161 2.47 4.09 8.50
C ILE A 161 1.77 5.38 8.10
N GLU A 162 0.44 5.36 7.98
CA GLU A 162 -0.34 6.55 7.66
C GLU A 162 -0.24 7.59 8.78
N LEU A 163 -0.38 7.17 10.05
CA LEU A 163 -0.24 8.07 11.19
C LEU A 163 1.14 8.75 11.19
N LEU A 164 2.20 7.99 10.90
CA LEU A 164 3.55 8.52 10.80
C LEU A 164 3.70 9.51 9.65
N GLY A 165 3.21 9.19 8.45
CA GLY A 165 3.24 10.09 7.28
C GLY A 165 2.47 11.39 7.51
N ARG A 166 1.29 11.32 8.14
CA ARG A 166 0.49 12.51 8.52
C ARG A 166 1.24 13.39 9.53
N GLU A 167 1.85 12.79 10.56
CA GLU A 167 2.64 13.56 11.53
C GLU A 167 3.89 14.19 10.90
N MET A 168 4.62 13.46 10.05
CA MET A 168 5.78 13.98 9.34
C MET A 168 5.41 15.15 8.42
N THR A 169 4.29 15.03 7.71
CA THR A 169 3.75 16.12 6.86
C THR A 169 3.43 17.37 7.69
N ALA A 170 2.78 17.21 8.84
CA ALA A 170 2.48 18.33 9.73
C ALA A 170 3.75 19.00 10.27
N GLU A 171 4.76 18.21 10.65
CA GLU A 171 6.06 18.73 11.10
C GLU A 171 6.79 19.51 9.99
N LEU A 172 6.79 18.99 8.75
CA LEU A 172 7.37 19.67 7.60
C LEU A 172 6.62 20.97 7.23
N ALA A 173 5.30 21.00 7.36
CA ALA A 173 4.51 22.22 7.17
C ALA A 173 4.89 23.32 8.19
N LEU A 174 5.21 22.96 9.43
CA LEU A 174 5.72 23.93 10.42
C LEU A 174 7.12 24.45 10.05
N LEU A 175 7.99 23.60 9.48
CA LEU A 175 9.29 24.02 8.97
C LEU A 175 9.17 24.94 7.75
N ARG A 176 8.18 24.70 6.89
CA ARG A 176 7.84 25.59 5.77
C ARG A 176 7.44 26.99 6.26
N GLU A 177 6.61 27.08 7.29
CA GLU A 177 6.25 28.37 7.89
C GLU A 177 7.42 29.02 8.62
N THR A 178 8.33 28.23 9.19
CA THR A 178 9.60 28.74 9.73
C THR A 178 10.46 29.37 8.64
N ALA A 179 10.58 28.74 7.46
CA ALA A 179 11.29 29.32 6.32
C ALA A 179 10.62 30.63 5.86
N ARG A 180 9.29 30.66 5.79
CA ARG A 180 8.53 31.88 5.45
C ARG A 180 8.78 33.03 6.42
N ALA A 181 8.86 32.72 7.72
CA ALA A 181 9.15 33.70 8.77
C ALA A 181 10.61 34.18 8.78
N ASN A 182 11.53 33.49 8.09
CA ASN A 182 12.96 33.81 8.02
C ASN A 182 13.46 33.89 6.57
N PRO A 183 13.06 34.91 5.79
CA PRO A 183 13.44 35.01 4.39
C PRO A 183 14.96 35.02 4.16
N GLY A 184 15.42 34.37 3.10
CA GLY A 184 16.82 34.26 2.71
C GLY A 184 17.62 33.18 3.45
N VAL A 185 17.04 32.53 4.46
CA VAL A 185 17.69 31.49 5.27
C VAL A 185 17.29 30.09 4.79
N TRP A 186 18.27 29.19 4.66
CA TRP A 186 18.01 27.76 4.45
C TRP A 186 17.58 27.11 5.75
N VAL A 187 16.41 26.47 5.74
CA VAL A 187 15.83 25.72 6.85
C VAL A 187 15.97 24.23 6.55
N PRO A 188 16.71 23.47 7.36
CA PRO A 188 16.79 22.02 7.23
C PRO A 188 15.42 21.36 7.47
N LEU A 189 15.07 20.41 6.60
CA LEU A 189 13.84 19.63 6.70
C LEU A 189 14.13 18.28 7.34
N ASN A 190 13.96 18.19 8.66
CA ASN A 190 14.10 16.95 9.41
C ASN A 190 12.84 16.68 10.22
N THR A 191 12.29 15.48 10.06
CA THR A 191 11.13 15.01 10.82
C THR A 191 11.34 13.55 11.19
N LYS A 192 11.02 13.21 12.44
CA LYS A 192 11.22 11.85 13.01
C LYS A 192 12.62 11.24 12.78
N GLY A 193 13.65 12.06 12.58
CA GLY A 193 15.01 11.59 12.29
C GLY A 193 15.25 11.18 10.83
N VAL A 194 14.40 11.63 9.91
CA VAL A 194 14.53 11.51 8.45
C VAL A 194 14.79 12.90 7.86
N GLU A 195 15.77 13.01 6.98
CA GLU A 195 16.18 14.27 6.34
C GLU A 195 15.68 14.35 4.90
N PHE A 196 15.02 15.46 4.57
CA PHE A 196 14.44 15.75 3.25
C PHE A 196 15.13 16.94 2.56
N GLY A 197 16.38 17.23 2.95
CA GLY A 197 17.17 18.33 2.44
C GLY A 197 16.84 19.67 3.11
N GLU A 198 16.86 20.76 2.35
CA GLU A 198 16.68 22.13 2.86
C GLU A 198 15.69 22.92 2.00
N LEU A 199 14.98 23.86 2.65
CA LEU A 199 14.06 24.78 2.01
C LEU A 199 14.43 26.22 2.34
N ARG A 200 14.30 27.14 1.38
CA ARG A 200 14.45 28.57 1.64
C ARG A 200 13.25 29.33 1.09
N TYR A 201 12.81 30.36 1.80
CA TYR A 201 11.82 31.31 1.29
C TYR A 201 12.53 32.63 0.94
N ASP A 202 12.39 33.12 -0.27
CA ASP A 202 12.96 34.39 -0.69
C ASP A 202 12.16 35.01 -1.84
N GLY A 203 12.11 36.34 -1.95
CA GLY A 203 11.43 37.03 -3.05
C GLY A 203 9.95 36.70 -3.24
N GLY A 204 9.27 36.18 -2.21
CA GLY A 204 7.86 35.76 -2.29
C GLY A 204 7.62 34.33 -2.74
N ALA A 205 8.67 33.53 -2.95
CA ALA A 205 8.58 32.13 -3.39
C ALA A 205 9.46 31.21 -2.53
N PHE A 206 9.17 29.91 -2.59
CA PHE A 206 10.00 28.88 -1.98
C PHE A 206 11.03 28.38 -3.01
N ASP A 207 12.31 28.34 -2.60
CA ASP A 207 13.40 27.68 -3.30
C ASP A 207 13.51 26.24 -2.78
N THR A 208 13.07 25.30 -3.62
CA THR A 208 13.00 23.86 -3.35
C THR A 208 14.13 23.09 -4.04
N SER A 209 15.16 23.78 -4.55
CA SER A 209 16.25 23.14 -5.31
C SER A 209 17.13 22.18 -4.49
N ARG A 210 17.00 22.20 -3.17
CA ARG A 210 17.71 21.32 -2.23
C ARG A 210 16.77 20.35 -1.50
N LEU A 211 15.56 20.13 -2.02
CA LEU A 211 14.72 19.05 -1.51
C LEU A 211 15.28 17.71 -1.97
N GLU A 212 15.17 16.72 -1.10
CA GLU A 212 15.61 15.36 -1.39
C GLU A 212 14.49 14.38 -1.11
N GLY A 213 14.15 13.54 -2.09
CA GLY A 213 13.26 12.42 -1.90
C GLY A 213 11.81 12.75 -1.49
N ILE A 214 11.38 14.01 -1.68
CA ILE A 214 10.03 14.52 -1.40
C ILE A 214 9.61 15.53 -2.47
N ASP A 215 8.30 15.72 -2.65
CA ASP A 215 7.76 16.74 -3.55
C ASP A 215 7.80 18.15 -2.92
N ALA A 216 7.69 19.18 -3.74
CA ALA A 216 7.65 20.58 -3.31
C ALA A 216 6.44 20.95 -2.43
N ASP A 217 5.43 20.08 -2.37
CA ASP A 217 4.30 20.19 -1.45
C ASP A 217 4.67 19.86 0.01
N LEU A 218 5.81 19.20 0.22
CA LEU A 218 6.32 18.69 1.50
C LEU A 218 5.38 17.69 2.19
N VAL A 219 4.56 16.99 1.40
CA VAL A 219 3.68 15.93 1.88
C VAL A 219 4.44 14.60 1.82
N VAL A 220 4.51 13.90 2.95
CA VAL A 220 5.07 12.55 3.00
C VAL A 220 4.03 11.57 2.46
N LYS A 221 4.40 10.85 1.40
CA LYS A 221 3.52 9.93 0.66
C LYS A 221 4.00 8.49 0.82
N PRO A 222 3.57 7.78 1.88
CA PRO A 222 4.12 6.46 2.20
C PRO A 222 3.51 5.31 1.40
N PHE A 223 2.46 5.57 0.61
CA PHE A 223 1.73 4.55 -0.14
C PHE A 223 2.02 4.63 -1.64
N GLY A 224 2.09 3.46 -2.26
CA GLY A 224 2.65 3.27 -3.60
C GLY A 224 4.17 3.09 -3.58
N ARG A 225 4.77 2.77 -4.73
CA ARG A 225 6.21 2.49 -4.85
C ARG A 225 7.04 3.73 -5.18
N LYS A 226 6.38 4.81 -5.59
CA LYS A 226 6.98 6.09 -6.00
C LYS A 226 6.52 7.25 -5.11
N GLY A 227 5.95 6.94 -3.95
CA GLY A 227 5.39 7.92 -3.04
C GLY A 227 4.28 8.73 -3.70
N GLU A 228 3.29 8.03 -4.23
CA GLU A 228 2.17 8.61 -4.95
C GLU A 228 1.06 9.09 -4.01
N PHE A 229 0.84 8.41 -2.88
CA PHE A 229 -0.32 8.65 -2.02
C PHE A 229 0.07 8.91 -0.56
N ALA A 230 -0.52 9.96 0.00
CA ALA A 230 -0.36 10.36 1.41
C ALA A 230 -1.18 9.49 2.37
N THR A 231 -2.32 8.98 1.91
CA THR A 231 -3.30 8.25 2.71
C THR A 231 -3.68 6.94 2.02
N MET A 232 -4.14 5.96 2.80
CA MET A 232 -4.69 4.71 2.26
C MET A 232 -5.95 4.99 1.42
N ARG A 233 -6.75 5.98 1.82
CA ARG A 233 -7.94 6.42 1.09
C ARG A 233 -7.61 6.95 -0.30
N GLY A 234 -6.62 7.83 -0.42
CA GLY A 234 -6.16 8.31 -1.74
C GLY A 234 -5.60 7.20 -2.62
N PHE A 235 -4.94 6.18 -2.02
CA PHE A 235 -4.55 4.97 -2.76
C PHE A 235 -5.78 4.20 -3.23
N ASP A 236 -6.73 3.90 -2.33
CA ASP A 236 -7.94 3.12 -2.63
C ASP A 236 -8.79 3.80 -3.71
N GLU A 237 -8.95 5.13 -3.68
CA GLU A 237 -9.66 5.92 -4.69
C GLU A 237 -9.11 5.76 -6.11
N THR A 238 -7.80 5.56 -6.24
CA THR A 238 -7.15 5.32 -7.54
C THR A 238 -7.12 3.83 -7.86
N ALA A 239 -6.92 2.98 -6.85
CA ALA A 239 -6.84 1.54 -6.99
C ALA A 239 -8.16 0.92 -7.47
N MET A 240 -9.31 1.42 -7.01
CA MET A 240 -10.62 0.90 -7.42
C MET A 240 -10.87 0.99 -8.93
N PRO A 241 -10.79 2.17 -9.56
CA PRO A 241 -10.95 2.28 -11.00
C PRO A 241 -9.74 1.67 -11.71
N PHE A 242 -8.51 1.89 -11.21
CA PHE A 242 -7.32 1.39 -11.91
C PHE A 242 -7.32 -0.14 -12.00
N HIS A 243 -7.53 -0.84 -10.89
CA HIS A 243 -7.37 -2.29 -10.83
C HIS A 243 -8.66 -3.06 -11.13
N PHE A 244 -9.80 -2.55 -10.69
CA PHE A 244 -11.06 -3.31 -10.77
C PHE A 244 -12.01 -2.74 -11.81
N GLY A 245 -11.71 -1.54 -12.32
CA GLY A 245 -12.63 -0.74 -13.12
C GLY A 245 -13.88 -0.36 -12.34
N MET A 246 -13.79 -0.26 -11.00
CA MET A 246 -14.91 0.13 -10.15
C MET A 246 -14.82 1.61 -9.81
N GLN A 247 -15.94 2.34 -9.89
CA GLN A 247 -16.00 3.80 -9.76
C GLN A 247 -16.52 4.25 -8.38
N PRO A 248 -15.64 4.80 -7.51
CA PRO A 248 -16.08 5.42 -6.26
C PRO A 248 -16.91 6.67 -6.50
N VAL A 249 -18.07 6.76 -5.83
CA VAL A 249 -18.98 7.92 -5.92
C VAL A 249 -18.28 9.24 -5.58
N GLU A 250 -17.34 9.21 -4.64
CA GLU A 250 -16.59 10.41 -4.24
C GLU A 250 -15.61 10.94 -5.30
N VAL A 251 -15.20 10.10 -6.25
CA VAL A 251 -14.30 10.47 -7.35
C VAL A 251 -15.10 10.88 -8.58
N PHE A 252 -16.13 10.09 -8.94
CA PHE A 252 -16.85 10.24 -10.20
C PHE A 252 -18.18 11.01 -10.10
N GLY A 253 -18.74 11.11 -8.89
CA GLY A 253 -20.01 11.78 -8.62
C GLY A 253 -21.19 10.81 -8.52
N GLU A 254 -22.20 11.21 -7.74
CA GLU A 254 -23.41 10.41 -7.56
C GLU A 254 -24.27 10.37 -8.83
N GLY A 255 -24.69 9.17 -9.23
CA GLY A 255 -25.49 8.94 -10.43
C GLY A 255 -24.73 9.11 -11.75
N VAL A 256 -23.40 9.19 -11.70
CA VAL A 256 -22.53 9.30 -12.88
C VAL A 256 -22.06 7.90 -13.29
N ASP A 257 -22.16 7.61 -14.58
CA ASP A 257 -21.63 6.42 -15.27
C ASP A 257 -20.52 6.93 -16.20
N ALA A 258 -19.29 6.99 -15.69
CA ALA A 258 -18.21 7.66 -16.40
C ALA A 258 -17.55 6.79 -17.49
N ASP A 259 -17.67 5.46 -17.39
CA ASP A 259 -17.13 4.50 -18.38
C ASP A 259 -18.21 3.96 -19.32
N GLY A 260 -19.48 4.32 -19.12
CA GLY A 260 -20.57 4.08 -20.05
C GLY A 260 -21.04 2.63 -20.06
N ASP A 261 -20.86 1.93 -18.94
CA ASP A 261 -21.21 0.51 -18.84
C ASP A 261 -22.65 0.24 -18.38
N GLY A 262 -23.37 1.31 -18.01
CA GLY A 262 -24.75 1.28 -17.56
C GLY A 262 -24.94 1.10 -16.05
N VAL A 263 -23.86 1.08 -15.26
CA VAL A 263 -23.89 1.01 -13.79
C VAL A 263 -23.47 2.36 -13.22
N VAL A 264 -24.19 2.81 -12.19
CA VAL A 264 -23.87 4.04 -11.44
C VAL A 264 -23.72 3.71 -9.97
N ASN A 265 -22.99 4.56 -9.24
CA ASN A 265 -22.78 4.41 -7.80
C ASN A 265 -22.17 3.05 -7.42
N GLU A 266 -21.15 2.63 -8.18
CA GLU A 266 -20.56 1.30 -8.06
C GLU A 266 -19.90 1.05 -6.70
N LEU A 267 -19.30 2.08 -6.09
CA LEU A 267 -18.76 2.05 -4.72
C LEU A 267 -19.21 3.29 -3.94
N THR A 268 -19.86 3.07 -2.80
CA THR A 268 -20.35 4.19 -1.97
C THR A 268 -19.23 4.82 -1.14
N ILE A 269 -19.44 6.06 -0.69
CA ILE A 269 -18.52 6.73 0.26
C ILE A 269 -18.32 5.89 1.54
N GLY A 270 -19.40 5.28 2.05
CA GLY A 270 -19.36 4.45 3.26
C GLY A 270 -18.54 3.19 3.08
N GLU A 271 -18.59 2.57 1.89
CA GLU A 271 -17.79 1.40 1.55
C GLU A 271 -16.31 1.74 1.40
N MET A 272 -15.98 2.88 0.79
CA MET A 272 -14.61 3.39 0.74
C MET A 272 -14.08 3.68 2.15
N SER A 273 -14.88 4.34 3.00
CA SER A 273 -14.54 4.55 4.41
C SER A 273 -14.29 3.23 5.15
N ALA A 274 -15.11 2.21 4.90
CA ALA A 274 -14.99 0.91 5.52
C ALA A 274 -13.75 0.14 5.03
N LEU A 275 -13.46 0.20 3.72
CA LEU A 275 -12.28 -0.41 3.11
C LEU A 275 -10.98 0.17 3.70
N VAL A 276 -10.89 1.50 3.77
CA VAL A 276 -9.75 2.20 4.34
C VAL A 276 -9.53 1.77 5.80
N VAL A 277 -10.59 1.78 6.61
CA VAL A 277 -10.55 1.33 8.01
C VAL A 277 -10.13 -0.13 8.11
N PHE A 278 -10.59 -1.01 7.22
CA PHE A 278 -10.16 -2.40 7.20
C PHE A 278 -8.65 -2.52 6.92
N ASN A 279 -8.16 -1.86 5.86
CA ASN A 279 -6.77 -1.87 5.43
C ASN A 279 -5.82 -1.37 6.55
N THR A 280 -6.12 -0.20 7.12
CA THR A 280 -5.26 0.47 8.11
C THR A 280 -5.29 -0.16 9.50
N THR A 281 -6.28 -0.99 9.80
CA THR A 281 -6.39 -1.69 11.09
C THR A 281 -5.89 -3.13 11.04
N LEU A 282 -5.38 -3.61 9.91
CA LEU A 282 -4.71 -4.91 9.87
C LEU A 282 -3.54 -4.96 10.88
N PRO A 283 -3.30 -6.11 11.53
CA PRO A 283 -2.25 -6.25 12.53
C PRO A 283 -0.88 -5.90 11.95
N ARG A 284 0.00 -5.32 12.78
CA ARG A 284 1.38 -5.02 12.37
C ARG A 284 2.22 -6.30 12.19
N PRO A 285 3.23 -6.29 11.29
CA PRO A 285 4.28 -7.30 11.27
C PRO A 285 5.00 -7.43 12.62
N VAL A 286 5.65 -8.58 12.83
CA VAL A 286 6.37 -8.93 14.07
C VAL A 286 7.81 -9.32 13.76
N ALA A 287 8.75 -8.89 14.60
CA ALA A 287 10.10 -9.44 14.62
C ALA A 287 10.12 -10.63 15.58
N GLU A 288 10.52 -11.81 15.09
CA GLU A 288 10.78 -12.96 15.93
C GLU A 288 12.00 -12.70 16.83
N PRO A 289 12.03 -13.22 18.08
CA PRO A 289 13.17 -13.01 18.97
C PRO A 289 14.47 -13.49 18.30
N PRO A 290 15.47 -12.60 18.10
CA PRO A 290 16.64 -12.96 17.32
C PRO A 290 17.59 -13.87 18.10
N GLY A 291 18.14 -14.88 17.39
CA GLY A 291 19.25 -15.69 17.86
C GLY A 291 20.55 -14.88 18.03
N ARG A 292 21.69 -15.55 18.24
CA ARG A 292 22.99 -14.87 18.27
C ARG A 292 23.36 -14.31 16.89
N GLU A 293 23.28 -15.14 15.85
CA GLU A 293 23.64 -14.77 14.48
C GLU A 293 22.76 -13.64 13.94
N ALA A 294 21.44 -13.68 14.17
CA ALA A 294 20.55 -12.59 13.79
C ALA A 294 20.84 -11.26 14.53
N ARG A 295 21.37 -11.29 15.76
CA ARG A 295 21.79 -10.06 16.46
C ARG A 295 23.07 -9.48 15.85
N GLU A 296 24.07 -10.32 15.61
CA GLU A 296 25.30 -9.93 14.91
C GLU A 296 24.99 -9.45 13.48
N GLY A 297 24.02 -10.09 12.82
CA GLY A 297 23.49 -9.68 11.52
C GLY A 297 22.85 -8.29 11.51
N PHE A 298 22.11 -7.94 12.56
CA PHE A 298 21.56 -6.59 12.70
C PHE A 298 22.64 -5.53 12.97
N GLU A 299 23.70 -5.88 13.70
CA GLU A 299 24.86 -5.00 13.89
C GLU A 299 25.57 -4.78 12.54
N LEU A 300 25.81 -5.85 11.78
CA LEU A 300 26.37 -5.77 10.42
C LEU A 300 25.48 -4.97 9.47
N PHE A 301 24.17 -5.18 9.49
CA PHE A 301 23.19 -4.44 8.67
C PHE A 301 23.30 -2.92 8.89
N GLN A 302 23.52 -2.48 10.13
CA GLN A 302 23.77 -1.08 10.43
C GLN A 302 25.17 -0.65 9.98
N ALA A 303 26.19 -1.45 10.28
CA ALA A 303 27.60 -1.13 9.98
C ALA A 303 27.88 -0.97 8.49
N ILE A 304 27.23 -1.78 7.63
CA ILE A 304 27.39 -1.70 6.18
C ILE A 304 26.56 -0.56 5.55
N GLY A 305 25.70 0.10 6.32
CA GLY A 305 24.95 1.29 5.89
C GLY A 305 23.52 1.04 5.43
N CYS A 306 22.99 -0.18 5.51
CA CYS A 306 21.60 -0.46 5.10
C CYS A 306 20.58 0.36 5.91
N ALA A 307 20.87 0.58 7.20
CA ALA A 307 20.01 1.32 8.11
C ALA A 307 19.91 2.85 7.83
N ASN A 308 20.67 3.37 6.87
CA ASN A 308 20.59 4.78 6.48
C ASN A 308 19.23 5.10 5.84
N CYS A 309 18.74 4.21 4.94
CA CYS A 309 17.42 4.29 4.34
C CYS A 309 16.42 3.35 5.05
N HIS A 310 16.85 2.12 5.39
CA HIS A 310 16.03 1.14 6.11
C HIS A 310 16.07 1.36 7.63
N LYS A 311 15.66 2.55 8.07
CA LYS A 311 15.68 2.95 9.48
C LYS A 311 14.87 1.98 10.35
N PRO A 312 15.48 1.36 11.39
CA PRO A 312 14.85 0.27 12.13
C PRO A 312 13.48 0.57 12.71
N SER A 313 13.33 1.76 13.30
CA SER A 313 12.05 2.21 13.86
C SER A 313 11.90 3.72 13.77
N LEU A 314 10.67 4.18 13.57
CA LEU A 314 10.25 5.57 13.68
C LEU A 314 9.15 5.66 14.74
N GLN A 315 9.06 6.81 15.43
CA GLN A 315 8.12 7.00 16.53
C GLN A 315 7.08 8.06 16.20
N THR A 316 5.81 7.73 16.45
CA THR A 316 4.74 8.72 16.41
C THR A 316 4.65 9.47 17.74
N SER A 317 4.01 10.64 17.71
CA SER A 317 3.67 11.45 18.88
C SER A 317 2.31 11.04 19.44
N GLY A 318 1.37 10.67 18.57
CA GLY A 318 0.05 10.17 18.89
C GLY A 318 -0.08 8.66 18.75
N ARG A 319 -1.25 8.13 19.10
CA ARG A 319 -1.62 6.72 18.91
C ARG A 319 -2.92 6.52 18.16
N VAL A 320 -3.61 7.61 17.86
CA VAL A 320 -4.93 7.63 17.27
C VAL A 320 -4.80 8.03 15.82
N LEU A 321 -5.29 7.17 14.92
CA LEU A 321 -5.51 7.54 13.53
C LEU A 321 -6.93 8.09 13.40
N ASN A 322 -7.04 9.31 12.90
CA ASN A 322 -8.31 9.98 12.61
C ASN A 322 -8.63 9.76 11.12
N TYR A 323 -9.79 9.19 10.84
CA TYR A 323 -10.30 9.02 9.49
C TYR A 323 -11.20 10.20 9.13
N GLN A 324 -11.02 10.73 7.94
CA GLN A 324 -11.66 11.95 7.48
C GLN A 324 -12.42 11.73 6.18
N PHE A 325 -13.53 12.43 6.03
CA PHE A 325 -14.22 12.53 4.75
C PHE A 325 -15.06 13.82 4.70
N PRO A 326 -14.85 14.70 3.70
CA PRO A 326 -13.73 14.70 2.73
C PRO A 326 -12.37 14.81 3.43
N GLU A 327 -11.31 14.19 2.89
CA GLU A 327 -9.96 14.29 3.47
C GLU A 327 -9.38 15.70 3.33
N SER A 328 -8.60 16.11 4.34
CA SER A 328 -7.72 17.27 4.26
C SER A 328 -6.34 16.90 4.76
N ILE A 329 -5.34 17.12 3.91
CA ILE A 329 -3.93 16.94 4.27
C ILE A 329 -3.45 18.10 5.16
N GLU A 330 -3.98 19.30 4.93
CA GLU A 330 -3.61 20.54 5.63
C GLU A 330 -4.24 20.64 7.02
N ASP A 331 -5.46 20.15 7.20
CA ASP A 331 -6.18 20.17 8.48
C ASP A 331 -6.50 18.74 8.98
N PRO A 332 -5.60 18.13 9.77
CA PRO A 332 -5.79 16.79 10.31
C PRO A 332 -6.96 16.68 11.32
N ALA A 333 -7.54 17.80 11.76
CA ALA A 333 -8.67 17.84 12.69
C ALA A 333 -10.03 18.04 11.99
N SER A 334 -10.02 18.41 10.71
CA SER A 334 -11.25 18.60 9.93
C SER A 334 -11.91 17.26 9.57
N ASN A 335 -13.24 17.30 9.40
CA ASN A 335 -14.04 16.22 8.80
C ASN A 335 -13.84 14.81 9.39
N VAL A 336 -13.42 14.71 10.66
CA VAL A 336 -13.14 13.42 11.30
C VAL A 336 -14.45 12.69 11.58
N TYR A 337 -14.63 11.51 10.96
CA TYR A 337 -15.80 10.66 11.17
C TYR A 337 -15.53 9.46 12.09
N LEU A 338 -14.26 9.05 12.24
CA LEU A 338 -13.87 7.94 13.11
C LEU A 338 -12.45 8.16 13.66
N SER A 339 -12.20 7.71 14.88
CA SER A 339 -10.87 7.71 15.50
C SER A 339 -10.55 6.33 16.06
N VAL A 340 -9.38 5.77 15.73
CA VAL A 340 -8.96 4.43 16.19
C VAL A 340 -7.60 4.49 16.89
N ASP A 341 -7.55 4.03 18.15
CA ASP A 341 -6.29 3.86 18.90
C ASP A 341 -5.54 2.61 18.40
N LEU A 342 -4.50 2.82 17.60
CA LEU A 342 -3.69 1.78 16.97
C LEU A 342 -2.79 1.02 17.97
N SER A 343 -2.68 1.46 19.24
CA SER A 343 -2.04 0.67 20.29
C SER A 343 -2.90 -0.52 20.75
N ARG A 344 -4.17 -0.58 20.33
CA ARG A 344 -5.09 -1.67 20.65
C ARG A 344 -5.15 -2.69 19.52
N ALA A 345 -5.58 -3.91 19.85
CA ALA A 345 -5.92 -4.90 18.84
C ALA A 345 -7.06 -4.35 17.95
N PRO A 346 -7.08 -4.68 16.65
CA PRO A 346 -6.19 -5.61 15.94
C PRO A 346 -4.79 -5.07 15.57
N ALA A 347 -4.59 -3.76 15.41
CA ALA A 347 -3.33 -3.19 14.93
C ALA A 347 -2.14 -3.48 15.87
N GLY A 348 -2.32 -3.22 17.17
CA GLY A 348 -1.45 -3.74 18.24
C GLY A 348 -0.03 -3.17 18.29
N PHE A 349 0.15 -1.90 17.95
CA PHE A 349 1.45 -1.24 18.04
C PHE A 349 1.92 -1.06 19.49
N ALA A 350 3.23 -1.24 19.71
CA ALA A 350 3.85 -0.98 21.00
C ALA A 350 3.88 0.53 21.26
N ARG A 351 3.73 0.94 22.52
CA ARG A 351 3.82 2.35 22.90
C ARG A 351 5.28 2.77 22.99
N SER A 352 5.60 3.94 22.44
CA SER A 352 6.90 4.57 22.61
C SER A 352 7.01 5.20 24.00
N ARG A 353 8.23 5.58 24.41
CA ARG A 353 8.47 6.27 25.69
C ARG A 353 7.83 7.67 25.74
N SER A 354 7.61 8.30 24.59
CA SER A 354 6.97 9.62 24.46
C SER A 354 5.44 9.56 24.52
N GLY A 355 4.84 8.37 24.55
CA GLY A 355 3.39 8.17 24.65
C GLY A 355 2.68 7.92 23.32
N GLY A 356 3.38 8.03 22.20
CA GLY A 356 2.91 7.58 20.88
C GLY A 356 3.20 6.10 20.65
N LEU A 357 3.53 5.74 19.41
CA LEU A 357 3.77 4.36 18.96
C LEU A 357 5.22 4.19 18.50
N ASP A 358 5.75 2.99 18.70
CA ASP A 358 6.97 2.51 18.07
C ASP A 358 6.60 1.75 16.79
N ILE A 359 7.07 2.23 15.64
CA ILE A 359 6.75 1.70 14.31
C ILE A 359 8.04 1.08 13.72
N PRO A 360 8.29 -0.23 13.92
CA PRO A 360 9.52 -0.88 13.50
C PRO A 360 9.48 -1.25 12.00
N LEU A 361 9.31 -0.26 11.13
CA LEU A 361 9.04 -0.44 9.70
C LEU A 361 10.28 -0.78 8.85
N PHE A 362 11.49 -0.50 9.35
CA PHE A 362 12.73 -0.64 8.58
C PHE A 362 12.69 0.14 7.26
N ALA A 363 12.26 1.40 7.33
CA ALA A 363 12.13 2.34 6.22
C ALA A 363 12.04 3.78 6.75
N ASP A 364 12.32 4.75 5.89
CA ASP A 364 12.32 6.18 6.19
C ASP A 364 11.18 6.97 5.54
N LEU A 365 10.34 6.32 4.72
CA LEU A 365 9.25 6.93 3.95
C LEU A 365 9.70 8.00 2.94
N LYS A 366 11.00 8.07 2.63
CA LYS A 366 11.62 8.96 1.64
C LYS A 366 11.80 8.22 0.30
N ARG A 367 11.80 8.96 -0.81
CA ARG A 367 12.23 8.41 -2.12
C ARG A 367 13.75 8.43 -2.26
N HIS A 368 14.31 7.37 -2.81
CA HIS A 368 15.72 7.19 -3.10
C HIS A 368 15.93 6.82 -4.55
N ASP A 369 17.04 7.25 -5.12
CA ASP A 369 17.50 6.84 -6.44
C ASP A 369 17.94 5.36 -6.37
N MET A 370 17.28 4.50 -7.14
CA MET A 370 17.60 3.06 -7.25
C MET A 370 18.48 2.74 -8.47
N GLY A 371 18.93 3.76 -9.21
CA GLY A 371 19.80 3.66 -10.36
C GLY A 371 19.09 3.28 -11.67
N PRO A 372 19.81 3.40 -12.81
CA PRO A 372 19.22 3.26 -14.14
C PRO A 372 18.77 1.83 -14.48
N GLU A 373 19.29 0.79 -13.83
CA GLU A 373 18.86 -0.60 -14.08
C GLU A 373 17.50 -0.94 -13.47
N LEU A 374 17.05 -0.14 -12.50
CA LEU A 374 15.77 -0.28 -11.81
C LEU A 374 14.77 0.81 -12.21
N GLN A 375 15.11 1.66 -13.18
CA GLN A 375 14.23 2.75 -13.60
C GLN A 375 13.06 2.24 -14.46
N GLU A 376 11.95 2.96 -14.38
CA GLU A 376 10.78 2.76 -15.24
C GLU A 376 11.00 3.37 -16.65
N SER A 377 10.12 3.05 -17.59
CA SER A 377 10.27 3.42 -19.01
C SER A 377 9.34 4.56 -19.46
N PHE A 378 8.87 5.40 -18.52
CA PHE A 378 7.95 6.50 -18.85
C PHE A 378 8.65 7.74 -19.41
N GLY A 379 9.97 7.84 -19.28
CA GLY A 379 10.76 9.00 -19.70
C GLY A 379 10.65 10.18 -18.73
N HIS A 380 10.30 9.93 -17.47
CA HIS A 380 10.19 10.95 -16.42
C HIS A 380 11.42 10.98 -15.52
N GLU A 381 11.73 12.16 -14.96
CA GLU A 381 12.85 12.35 -14.02
C GLU A 381 12.74 11.46 -12.77
N LEU A 382 11.52 11.09 -12.37
CA LEU A 382 11.28 10.25 -11.19
C LEU A 382 11.30 8.74 -11.49
N ASP A 383 11.61 8.31 -12.72
CA ASP A 383 11.55 6.90 -13.12
C ASP A 383 12.47 5.99 -12.29
N HIS A 384 13.61 6.52 -11.82
CA HIS A 384 14.57 5.81 -10.96
C HIS A 384 14.32 6.00 -9.45
N MET A 385 13.34 6.85 -9.07
CA MET A 385 13.09 7.19 -7.66
C MET A 385 12.04 6.29 -7.02
N PHE A 386 12.35 5.61 -5.92
CA PHE A 386 11.41 4.70 -5.23
C PHE A 386 11.37 4.97 -3.73
N THR A 387 10.21 4.79 -3.10
CA THR A 387 10.12 4.83 -1.64
C THR A 387 10.83 3.63 -1.04
N THR A 388 11.52 3.84 0.08
CA THR A 388 12.16 2.73 0.82
C THR A 388 11.11 1.67 1.17
N ALA A 389 11.32 0.44 0.69
CA ALA A 389 10.44 -0.67 1.04
C ALA A 389 10.51 -0.97 2.54
N ARG A 390 9.36 -1.22 3.16
CA ARG A 390 9.25 -1.58 4.57
C ARG A 390 9.73 -3.02 4.77
N LEU A 391 10.88 -3.25 5.43
CA LEU A 391 11.42 -4.61 5.60
C LEU A 391 10.75 -5.41 6.70
N TRP A 392 9.87 -4.82 7.50
CA TRP A 392 9.07 -5.56 8.48
C TRP A 392 8.19 -6.63 7.78
N GLY A 393 8.46 -7.92 7.97
CA GLY A 393 7.77 -8.97 7.21
C GLY A 393 8.46 -9.39 5.90
N VAL A 394 9.67 -8.90 5.59
CA VAL A 394 10.41 -9.25 4.37
C VAL A 394 10.69 -10.76 4.23
N ALA A 395 10.76 -11.49 5.34
CA ALA A 395 11.02 -12.92 5.35
C ALA A 395 9.91 -13.78 4.72
N ASP A 396 8.73 -13.20 4.50
CA ASP A 396 7.51 -13.90 4.10
C ASP A 396 6.96 -13.43 2.74
N THR A 397 7.61 -12.45 2.11
CA THR A 397 6.97 -11.59 1.10
C THR A 397 7.68 -11.56 -0.25
N ALA A 398 8.58 -12.53 -0.50
CA ALA A 398 9.14 -12.71 -1.84
C ALA A 398 8.02 -12.94 -2.89
N PRO A 399 8.25 -12.57 -4.17
CA PRO A 399 9.50 -12.03 -4.71
C PRO A 399 9.75 -10.57 -4.33
N TYR A 400 11.01 -10.15 -4.45
CA TYR A 400 11.52 -8.86 -3.99
C TYR A 400 11.70 -7.87 -5.14
N MET A 401 12.01 -6.61 -4.78
CA MET A 401 12.02 -5.43 -5.65
C MET A 401 10.62 -4.91 -6.01
N HIS A 402 10.58 -3.82 -6.79
CA HIS A 402 9.36 -3.11 -7.18
C HIS A 402 8.50 -3.86 -8.20
N ASP A 403 9.09 -4.84 -8.87
CA ASP A 403 8.51 -5.62 -9.95
C ASP A 403 8.62 -7.14 -9.72
N GLY A 404 9.14 -7.56 -8.57
CA GLY A 404 9.31 -8.98 -8.25
C GLY A 404 10.46 -9.68 -9.00
N ARG A 405 11.44 -8.96 -9.55
CA ARG A 405 12.56 -9.57 -10.31
C ARG A 405 13.54 -10.38 -9.48
N ALA A 406 13.67 -10.07 -8.18
CA ALA A 406 14.60 -10.78 -7.29
C ALA A 406 13.88 -11.93 -6.56
N LEU A 407 14.44 -13.14 -6.63
CA LEU A 407 13.85 -14.34 -6.04
C LEU A 407 14.42 -14.65 -4.65
N THR A 408 15.55 -14.05 -4.30
CA THR A 408 16.18 -14.16 -2.98
C THR A 408 16.51 -12.79 -2.39
N LEU A 409 16.63 -12.72 -1.06
CA LEU A 409 17.08 -11.51 -0.37
C LEU A 409 18.49 -11.10 -0.79
N GLY A 410 19.39 -12.07 -1.00
CA GLY A 410 20.76 -11.80 -1.44
C GLY A 410 20.79 -11.16 -2.84
N GLU A 411 20.02 -11.69 -3.78
CA GLU A 411 19.84 -11.09 -5.11
C GLU A 411 19.27 -9.67 -4.99
N ALA A 412 18.23 -9.49 -4.18
CA ALA A 412 17.63 -8.19 -3.96
C ALA A 412 18.68 -7.18 -3.43
N ILE A 413 19.45 -7.54 -2.40
CA ILE A 413 20.50 -6.66 -1.86
C ILE A 413 21.50 -6.28 -2.96
N LEU A 414 21.96 -7.24 -3.77
CA LEU A 414 22.95 -7.02 -4.82
C LEU A 414 22.41 -6.24 -6.04
N MET A 415 21.09 -6.16 -6.23
CA MET A 415 20.46 -5.36 -7.29
C MET A 415 20.27 -3.89 -6.92
N HIS A 416 20.54 -3.48 -5.67
CA HIS A 416 20.49 -2.06 -5.32
C HIS A 416 21.53 -1.25 -6.13
N ALA A 417 21.27 0.03 -6.34
CA ALA A 417 22.22 0.97 -6.94
C ALA A 417 21.86 2.39 -6.45
N GLY A 418 22.30 3.44 -7.16
CA GLY A 418 22.00 4.83 -6.81
C GLY A 418 22.41 5.19 -5.38
N ASP A 419 21.48 5.67 -4.57
CA ASP A 419 21.71 6.07 -3.18
C ASP A 419 22.17 4.91 -2.29
N ALA A 420 21.82 3.67 -2.64
CA ALA A 420 22.16 2.46 -1.89
C ALA A 420 23.46 1.77 -2.36
N GLN A 421 24.15 2.34 -3.36
CA GLN A 421 25.35 1.77 -3.99
C GLN A 421 26.44 1.38 -2.98
N ALA A 422 26.76 2.27 -2.03
CA ALA A 422 27.78 2.01 -1.02
C ALA A 422 27.39 0.85 -0.09
N ALA A 423 26.13 0.78 0.34
CA ALA A 423 25.67 -0.28 1.24
C ALA A 423 25.66 -1.65 0.55
N ARG A 424 25.27 -1.68 -0.73
CA ARG A 424 25.37 -2.87 -1.58
C ARG A 424 26.81 -3.36 -1.72
N ASP A 425 27.74 -2.48 -2.05
CA ASP A 425 29.15 -2.85 -2.26
C ASP A 425 29.78 -3.34 -0.95
N ASN A 426 29.44 -2.72 0.18
CA ASN A 426 29.83 -3.20 1.51
C ASN A 426 29.28 -4.61 1.79
N PHE A 427 28.01 -4.88 1.49
CA PHE A 427 27.44 -6.22 1.61
C PHE A 427 28.14 -7.24 0.70
N ALA A 428 28.46 -6.86 -0.54
CA ALA A 428 29.19 -7.72 -1.47
C ALA A 428 30.61 -8.06 -0.99
N GLY A 429 31.24 -7.14 -0.24
CA GLY A 429 32.56 -7.31 0.37
C GLY A 429 32.61 -8.10 1.67
N LEU A 430 31.45 -8.40 2.30
CA LEU A 430 31.38 -9.22 3.51
C LEU A 430 31.80 -10.67 3.24
N LEU A 431 32.30 -11.34 4.28
CA LEU A 431 32.49 -12.80 4.26
C LEU A 431 31.14 -13.51 4.08
N GLU A 432 31.17 -14.72 3.54
CA GLU A 432 29.95 -15.53 3.36
C GLU A 432 29.17 -15.73 4.67
N SER A 433 29.88 -15.99 5.78
CA SER A 433 29.28 -16.12 7.11
C SER A 433 28.63 -14.81 7.60
N GLU A 434 29.21 -13.67 7.28
CA GLU A 434 28.67 -12.36 7.66
C GLU A 434 27.43 -12.01 6.83
N ARG A 435 27.46 -12.30 5.52
CA ARG A 435 26.27 -12.19 4.66
C ARG A 435 25.14 -13.07 5.17
N ALA A 436 25.44 -14.32 5.56
CA ALA A 436 24.46 -15.21 6.17
C ALA A 436 23.85 -14.62 7.46
N MET A 437 24.64 -14.00 8.34
CA MET A 437 24.13 -13.33 9.54
C MET A 437 23.15 -12.19 9.21
N VAL A 438 23.48 -11.35 8.21
CA VAL A 438 22.56 -10.28 7.75
C VAL A 438 21.25 -10.88 7.24
N LEU A 439 21.32 -11.99 6.48
CA LEU A 439 20.12 -12.68 6.01
C LEU A 439 19.32 -13.30 7.17
N GLU A 440 19.97 -13.92 8.15
CA GLU A 440 19.32 -14.45 9.36
C GLU A 440 18.57 -13.34 10.13
N PHE A 441 19.14 -12.14 10.21
CA PHE A 441 18.44 -10.99 10.76
C PHE A 441 17.16 -10.67 9.97
N LEU A 442 17.26 -10.53 8.64
CA LEU A 442 16.10 -10.22 7.79
C LEU A 442 15.01 -11.32 7.90
N LEU A 443 15.41 -12.58 8.05
CA LEU A 443 14.51 -13.72 8.24
C LEU A 443 13.74 -13.69 9.57
N THR A 444 14.15 -12.86 10.54
CA THR A 444 13.36 -12.62 11.76
C THR A 444 12.17 -11.69 11.54
N LEU A 445 12.15 -10.92 10.44
CA LEU A 445 11.11 -9.93 10.17
C LEU A 445 9.93 -10.61 9.48
N ARG A 446 8.88 -10.94 10.24
CA ARG A 446 7.74 -11.77 9.82
C ARG A 446 6.43 -10.99 9.71
N THR A 447 5.60 -11.43 8.79
CA THR A 447 4.19 -11.02 8.68
C THR A 447 3.37 -11.55 9.87
N PRO A 448 2.17 -10.99 10.14
CA PRO A 448 1.24 -11.57 11.08
C PRO A 448 0.79 -12.98 10.65
N ARG A 449 0.75 -13.95 11.57
CA ARG A 449 0.39 -15.34 11.22
C ARG A 449 -1.08 -15.54 10.82
N ASN A 450 -2.01 -14.82 11.45
CA ASN A 450 -3.45 -14.96 11.24
C ASN A 450 -4.13 -13.58 11.11
N PRO A 451 -3.81 -12.81 10.06
CA PRO A 451 -4.40 -11.50 9.86
C PRO A 451 -5.93 -11.62 9.70
N ALA A 452 -6.66 -10.61 10.17
CA ALA A 452 -8.13 -10.54 10.15
C ALA A 452 -8.88 -11.71 10.84
N SER A 453 -8.19 -12.55 11.62
CA SER A 453 -8.82 -13.67 12.36
C SER A 453 -9.87 -13.22 13.38
N ASP A 454 -9.79 -11.96 13.84
CA ASP A 454 -10.77 -11.36 14.73
C ASP A 454 -12.13 -11.08 14.04
N LEU A 455 -12.14 -11.07 12.70
CA LEU A 455 -13.34 -11.02 11.87
C LEU A 455 -13.87 -12.41 11.53
N ALA A 456 -13.00 -13.43 11.55
CA ALA A 456 -13.35 -14.84 11.35
C ALA A 456 -14.06 -15.41 12.59
N GLY A 457 -15.38 -15.18 12.68
CA GLY A 457 -16.21 -15.80 13.72
C GLY A 457 -17.39 -14.96 14.18
N ALA A 458 -18.50 -15.02 13.45
CA ALA A 458 -19.83 -14.59 13.91
C ALA A 458 -20.87 -15.71 13.70
N SER A 459 -20.65 -16.87 14.30
CA SER A 459 -21.66 -17.94 14.44
C SER A 459 -21.65 -18.59 15.84
N ARG A 460 -20.96 -17.99 16.81
CA ARG A 460 -20.90 -18.52 18.17
C ARG A 460 -21.16 -17.45 19.22
N ARG A 461 -22.38 -16.93 19.23
CA ARG A 461 -23.06 -16.57 20.48
C ARG A 461 -24.48 -17.13 20.39
N ARG A 462 -24.72 -18.16 21.21
CA ARG A 462 -26.06 -18.68 21.48
C ARG A 462 -26.81 -17.72 22.39
#